data_AF-A0A946RLI1-F1
#
_entry.id   AF-A0A946RLI1-F1
#
_cell.length_a   1.000
_cell.length_b   1.000
_cell.length_c   1.000
_cell.angle_alpha   90.00
_cell.angle_beta   90.00
_cell.angle_gamma   90.00
#
_symmetry.space_group_name_H-M   'P 1'
#
loop_
_entity.id
_entity.type
_entity.pdbx_description
1 polymer ?
#
loop_
_entity_poly.entity_id
_entity_poly.type
_entity_poly.pdbx_seq_one_letter_code
_entity_poly.pdbx_strand_id
1 'polypeptide(L)'
;MYKNILASLTLLALTMTAPHIQSQEVDKLILPDGFSIEIYANVRNARQMSLGDDGTVYVGTRSRAGGRIFAIPDANRDGKADEVITITSGL
;
A
#
# COMPACT_ATOMS: atom_id res chain seq x y z
N MET A 1 41.13 20.98 28.80
CA MET A 1 41.30 20.67 27.35
C MET A 1 39.92 20.63 26.66
N TYR A 2 39.09 21.67 26.86
CA TYR A 2 37.67 21.71 26.45
C TYR A 2 37.47 22.52 25.16
N LYS A 3 38.14 22.12 24.09
CA LYS A 3 37.84 22.65 22.75
C LYS A 3 37.09 21.53 22.04
N ASN A 4 35.92 21.84 21.47
CA ASN A 4 35.10 21.04 20.52
C ASN A 4 33.63 20.74 20.96
N ILE A 5 32.90 21.68 21.58
CA ILE A 5 31.46 21.49 21.87
C ILE A 5 30.52 22.32 20.96
N LEU A 6 31.01 23.17 20.06
CA LEU A 6 30.15 24.20 19.42
C LEU A 6 29.97 24.09 17.89
N ALA A 7 30.23 22.95 17.26
CA ALA A 7 30.19 22.85 15.79
C ALA A 7 29.19 21.82 15.23
N SER A 8 28.11 21.53 15.94
CA SER A 8 27.12 20.54 15.46
C SER A 8 25.69 20.87 15.88
N LEU A 9 25.32 22.15 15.79
CA LEU A 9 23.94 22.63 15.96
C LEU A 9 23.38 23.28 14.69
N THR A 10 23.82 22.78 13.53
CA THR A 10 23.25 23.13 12.24
C THR A 10 22.90 21.85 11.50
N LEU A 11 21.64 21.77 11.08
CA LEU A 11 21.11 20.83 10.09
C LEU A 11 20.62 19.45 10.59
N LEU A 12 19.54 19.45 11.38
CA LEU A 12 18.59 18.33 11.37
C LEU A 12 17.17 18.83 11.07
N ALA A 13 17.03 19.50 9.93
CA ALA A 13 15.75 19.71 9.27
C ALA A 13 15.83 19.06 7.89
N LEU A 14 15.88 17.72 7.87
CA LEU A 14 15.58 16.97 6.66
C LEU A 14 14.25 16.27 6.93
N THR A 15 13.17 17.05 6.80
CA THR A 15 11.84 16.49 6.67
C THR A 15 11.86 15.62 5.43
N MET A 16 11.94 14.31 5.63
CA MET A 16 11.67 13.31 4.60
C MET A 16 10.20 13.44 4.22
N THR A 17 9.88 14.41 3.35
CA THR A 17 8.66 14.33 2.56
C THR A 17 8.87 13.17 1.61
N ALA A 18 8.50 11.97 2.05
CA ALA A 18 8.34 10.85 1.14
C ALA A 18 7.39 11.33 0.03
N PRO A 19 7.73 11.15 -1.25
CA PRO A 19 6.79 11.46 -2.32
C PRO A 19 5.53 10.64 -2.06
N HIS A 20 4.41 11.34 -1.84
CA HIS A 20 3.10 10.71 -1.87
C HIS A 20 2.87 10.34 -3.33
N ILE A 21 3.18 9.10 -3.71
CA ILE A 21 2.81 8.58 -5.02
C ILE A 21 1.30 8.40 -5.00
N GLN A 22 0.58 9.49 -5.25
CA GLN A 22 -0.83 9.46 -5.56
C GLN A 22 -0.95 9.45 -7.08
N SER A 23 -0.93 8.26 -7.67
CA SER A 23 -1.33 8.10 -9.07
C SER A 23 -2.47 7.11 -9.12
N GLN A 24 -3.62 7.55 -8.63
CA GLN A 24 -4.86 6.83 -8.81
C GLN A 24 -5.58 7.44 -10.02
N GLU A 25 -4.93 7.43 -11.18
CA GLU A 25 -5.51 7.94 -12.44
C GLU A 25 -6.52 6.94 -13.03
N VAL A 26 -7.35 6.33 -12.18
CA VAL A 26 -8.40 5.40 -12.60
C VAL A 26 -9.37 6.07 -13.55
N ASP A 27 -9.62 7.36 -13.33
CA ASP A 27 -10.48 8.20 -14.16
C ASP A 27 -9.99 8.38 -15.60
N LYS A 28 -8.73 8.01 -15.90
CA LYS A 28 -8.17 8.05 -17.25
C LYS A 28 -8.34 6.74 -18.02
N LEU A 29 -8.82 5.69 -17.37
CA LEU A 29 -9.06 4.39 -18.03
C LEU A 29 -10.34 4.48 -18.86
N ILE A 30 -10.25 4.07 -20.13
CA ILE A 30 -11.41 3.95 -21.01
C ILE A 30 -11.95 2.53 -20.86
N LEU A 31 -13.21 2.42 -20.44
CA LEU A 31 -13.91 1.15 -20.29
C LEU A 31 -14.93 0.96 -21.42
N PRO A 32 -15.26 -0.29 -21.81
CA PRO A 32 -16.41 -0.57 -22.65
C PRO A 32 -17.72 -0.14 -21.99
N ASP A 33 -18.75 0.06 -22.81
CA ASP A 33 -20.09 0.40 -22.30
C ASP A 33 -20.61 -0.66 -21.32
N GLY A 34 -21.21 -0.19 -20.23
CA GLY A 34 -21.75 -1.05 -19.16
C GLY A 34 -20.73 -1.48 -18.09
N PHE A 35 -19.47 -1.05 -18.18
CA PHE A 35 -18.45 -1.31 -17.16
C PHE A 35 -18.14 -0.06 -16.32
N SER A 36 -17.86 -0.28 -15.04
CA SER A 36 -17.30 0.72 -14.13
C SER A 36 -16.06 0.15 -13.43
N ILE A 37 -15.20 1.02 -12.93
CA ILE A 37 -14.05 0.64 -12.13
C ILE A 37 -13.89 1.63 -10.99
N GLU A 38 -13.49 1.11 -9.83
CA GLU A 38 -13.11 1.89 -8.67
C GLU A 38 -11.91 1.24 -7.99
N ILE A 39 -11.29 1.96 -7.06
CA ILE A 39 -10.21 1.40 -6.26
C ILE A 39 -10.76 0.57 -5.13
N TYR A 40 -10.43 -0.72 -5.19
CA TYR A 40 -10.77 -1.65 -4.13
C TYR A 40 -9.88 -1.44 -2.88
N ALA A 41 -8.55 -1.50 -3.02
CA ALA A 41 -7.61 -1.30 -1.92
C ALA A 41 -6.23 -0.83 -2.42
N ASN A 42 -5.46 -0.16 -1.54
CA ASN A 42 -4.09 0.26 -1.83
C ASN A 42 -3.06 -0.67 -1.18
N VAL A 43 -2.40 -1.52 -1.99
CA VAL A 43 -1.35 -2.44 -1.53
C VAL A 43 -0.06 -2.21 -2.33
N ARG A 44 1.02 -1.83 -1.62
CA ARG A 44 2.31 -1.54 -2.28
C ARG A 44 2.93 -2.81 -2.86
N ASN A 45 3.33 -2.76 -4.13
CA ASN A 45 3.93 -3.89 -4.85
C ASN A 45 3.03 -5.15 -4.87
N ALA A 46 1.71 -4.98 -4.97
CA ALA A 46 0.77 -6.07 -5.21
C ALA A 46 1.13 -6.85 -6.48
N ARG A 47 1.05 -8.18 -6.40
CA ARG A 47 1.38 -9.09 -7.51
C ARG A 47 0.35 -10.22 -7.61
N GLN A 48 0.41 -11.20 -6.72
CA GLN A 48 -0.51 -12.33 -6.73
C GLN A 48 -1.80 -11.95 -6.02
N MET A 49 -2.95 -12.35 -6.57
CA MET A 49 -4.25 -12.18 -5.91
C MET A 49 -5.10 -13.44 -6.06
N SER A 50 -5.90 -13.76 -5.03
CA SER A 50 -6.93 -14.79 -5.08
C SER A 50 -8.14 -14.38 -4.26
N LEU A 51 -9.35 -14.62 -4.77
CA LEU A 51 -10.60 -14.41 -4.06
C LEU A 51 -10.97 -15.68 -3.28
N GLY A 52 -11.22 -15.55 -1.98
CA GLY A 52 -11.76 -16.60 -1.13
C GLY A 52 -13.29 -16.70 -1.24
N ASP A 53 -13.85 -17.85 -0.86
CA ASP A 53 -15.30 -18.09 -0.86
C ASP A 53 -16.07 -17.20 0.13
N ASP A 54 -15.36 -16.61 1.09
CA ASP A 54 -15.88 -15.67 2.09
C ASP A 54 -15.93 -14.22 1.59
N GLY A 55 -15.44 -13.94 0.37
CA GLY A 55 -15.31 -12.59 -0.17
C GLY A 55 -13.97 -11.92 0.12
N THR A 56 -13.06 -12.59 0.84
CA THR A 56 -11.74 -12.03 1.15
C THR A 56 -10.82 -12.10 -0.06
N VAL A 57 -10.26 -10.96 -0.47
CA VAL A 57 -9.17 -10.91 -1.45
C VAL A 57 -7.84 -11.05 -0.75
N TYR A 58 -7.10 -12.12 -1.06
CA TYR A 58 -5.73 -12.33 -0.58
C TYR A 58 -4.74 -11.76 -1.58
N VAL A 59 -3.78 -10.96 -1.10
CA VAL A 59 -2.81 -10.27 -1.96
C VAL A 59 -1.38 -10.55 -1.52
N GLY A 60 -0.60 -11.15 -2.42
CA GLY A 60 0.85 -11.30 -2.27
C GLY A 60 1.61 -10.11 -2.81
N THR A 61 2.67 -9.70 -2.10
CA THR A 61 3.54 -8.60 -2.52
C THR A 61 4.98 -9.04 -2.69
N ARG A 62 5.69 -8.40 -3.63
CA ARG A 62 7.13 -8.61 -3.84
C ARG A 62 7.93 -7.45 -3.27
N SER A 63 8.95 -7.74 -2.48
CA SER A 63 9.85 -6.75 -1.90
C SER A 63 11.26 -7.33 -1.77
N ARG A 64 12.30 -6.48 -1.92
CA ARG A 64 13.68 -6.87 -1.65
C ARG A 64 13.94 -7.14 -0.16
N ALA A 65 13.12 -6.56 0.71
CA ALA A 65 13.20 -6.71 2.16
C ALA A 65 12.27 -7.81 2.71
N GLY A 66 11.84 -8.76 1.86
CA GLY A 66 10.84 -9.78 2.18
C GLY A 66 9.42 -9.35 1.79
N GLY A 67 8.73 -10.21 1.06
CA GLY A 67 7.34 -10.09 0.66
C GLY A 67 6.37 -10.18 1.83
N ARG A 68 5.12 -9.83 1.56
CA ARG A 68 4.01 -9.86 2.53
C ARG A 68 2.76 -10.44 1.89
N ILE A 69 1.92 -11.08 2.70
CA ILE A 69 0.56 -11.49 2.32
C ILE A 69 -0.43 -10.63 3.09
N PHE A 70 -1.41 -10.10 2.38
CA PHE A 70 -2.53 -9.36 2.93
C PHE A 70 -3.84 -10.12 2.75
N ALA A 71 -4.76 -9.96 3.69
CA ALA A 71 -6.18 -10.31 3.54
C ALA A 71 -6.99 -9.01 3.51
N ILE A 72 -7.92 -8.94 2.57
CA ILE A 72 -8.75 -7.76 2.32
C ILE A 72 -10.20 -8.24 2.27
N PRO A 73 -10.91 -8.29 3.41
CA PRO A 73 -12.28 -8.78 3.48
C PRO A 73 -13.28 -7.77 2.87
N ASP A 74 -14.34 -8.31 2.29
CA ASP A 74 -15.61 -7.64 1.98
C ASP A 74 -16.72 -8.42 2.72
N ALA A 75 -16.78 -8.22 4.04
CA ALA A 75 -17.67 -8.97 4.93
C ALA A 75 -19.13 -8.56 4.75
N ASN A 76 -19.38 -7.32 4.33
CA ASN A 76 -20.72 -6.81 4.06
C ASN A 76 -21.22 -7.12 2.63
N ARG A 77 -20.34 -7.61 1.75
CA ARG A 77 -20.59 -8.00 0.35
C ARG A 77 -21.10 -6.85 -0.50
N ASP A 78 -20.58 -5.64 -0.26
CA ASP A 78 -20.90 -4.45 -1.04
C ASP A 78 -19.93 -4.20 -2.20
N GLY A 79 -18.94 -5.09 -2.37
CA GLY A 79 -17.92 -5.00 -3.40
C GLY A 79 -16.73 -4.13 -3.02
N LYS A 80 -16.64 -3.67 -1.76
CA LYS A 80 -15.58 -2.78 -1.26
C LYS A 80 -14.76 -3.46 -0.18
N ALA A 81 -13.50 -3.05 -0.08
CA ALA A 81 -12.64 -3.52 0.98
C ALA A 81 -13.04 -2.88 2.31
N ASP A 82 -13.32 -3.69 3.32
CA ASP A 82 -13.57 -3.22 4.68
C ASP A 82 -12.25 -2.78 5.34
N GLU A 83 -11.19 -3.56 5.15
CA GLU A 83 -9.87 -3.29 5.71
C GLU A 83 -8.73 -4.01 4.96
N VAL A 84 -7.48 -3.64 5.25
CA VAL A 84 -6.28 -4.31 4.70
C VAL A 84 -5.47 -4.89 5.85
N ILE A 85 -5.60 -6.21 6.06
CA ILE A 85 -4.94 -6.93 7.15
C ILE A 85 -3.63 -7.54 6.64
N THR A 86 -2.53 -7.35 7.37
CA THR A 86 -1.28 -8.09 7.09
C THR A 86 -1.34 -9.46 7.75
N ILE A 87 -1.32 -10.54 6.96
CA ILE A 87 -1.31 -11.91 7.47
C ILE A 87 0.10 -12.34 7.85
N THR A 88 1.06 -12.09 6.95
CA THR A 88 2.46 -12.46 7.18
C THR A 88 3.42 -11.54 6.43
N SER A 89 4.68 -11.54 6.87
CA SER A 89 5.75 -10.74 6.29
C SER A 89 7.08 -11.47 6.34
N GLY A 90 8.01 -11.10 5.46
CA GLY A 90 9.35 -11.69 5.41
C GLY A 90 9.47 -12.89 4.46
N LEU A 91 8.56 -13.02 3.48
CA LEU A 91 8.56 -14.09 2.49
C LEU A 91 9.51 -13.86 1.30
#